data_AF-A0A1A6AK33-F1
#
_entry.id   AF-A0A1A6AK33-F1
#
_cell.length_a   1.000
_cell.length_b   1.000
_cell.length_c   1.000
_cell.angle_alpha   90.00
_cell.angle_beta   90.00
_cell.angle_gamma   90.00
#
_symmetry.space_group_name_H-M   'P 1'
#
loop_
_entity.id
_entity.type
_entity.pdbx_description
1 polymer ?
#
loop_
_entity_poly.entity_id
_entity_poly.type
_entity_poly.pdbx_seq_one_letter_code
_entity_poly.pdbx_strand_id
1 'polypeptide(L)'
;MFKKLFIPMCFALTVGAVYMPASVKAQGVGQVQVAAANINKPEPIICNKIDFETITYDNAPKSLTNGIDSCKSSEGFLYYLDSSTNYLYVAVMRGQKPTGGYDIKVDSVEDVEGRGNIIVKETDPDKGAILPQVVTYPYTIIKVKLPDFSISVKNSSGKVYDYLGAGESNIIGASWAIGNLENKYTDKDYIFIKVKYESGDTELFYVKNNDEGKNQIKSLKVNSTVSIRYALGTPEKYNGEAAFPLIDVKMPVDKSVFTDKGWEDLNSKDYLNILRDKQWTIKFKNQLNEQNVNSSNIYVVDNFGNVIPTALSLQDDKKSVKVIPYKTYKLGQKYYLFISSKLNNNTSSLKGYRMGFQISDSIRMK
;
A
#
# COMPACT_ATOMS: atom_id res chain seq x y z
N MET A 1 31.62 -33.96 -23.58
CA MET A 1 30.94 -34.35 -22.34
C MET A 1 30.68 -33.10 -21.50
N PHE A 2 29.48 -32.52 -21.57
CA PHE A 2 29.09 -31.41 -20.69
C PHE A 2 28.01 -31.94 -19.73
N LYS A 3 28.37 -32.06 -18.45
CA LYS A 3 27.43 -32.44 -17.38
C LYS A 3 26.47 -31.27 -17.14
N LYS A 4 25.19 -31.45 -17.46
CA LYS A 4 24.10 -30.59 -16.99
C LYS A 4 23.94 -30.82 -15.48
N LEU A 5 24.24 -29.80 -14.68
CA LEU A 5 23.98 -29.80 -13.25
C LEU A 5 22.51 -29.40 -13.03
N PHE A 6 21.63 -30.39 -12.89
CA PHE A 6 20.27 -30.18 -12.40
C PHE A 6 20.32 -29.92 -10.89
N ILE A 7 19.89 -28.74 -10.45
CA ILE A 7 19.70 -28.42 -9.04
C ILE A 7 18.21 -28.60 -8.72
N PRO A 8 17.81 -29.56 -7.87
CA PRO A 8 16.42 -29.67 -7.45
C PRO A 8 16.07 -28.52 -6.50
N MET A 9 14.98 -27.81 -6.78
CA MET A 9 14.37 -26.86 -5.85
C MET A 9 13.22 -27.58 -5.15
N CYS A 10 13.33 -27.81 -3.84
CA CYS A 10 12.27 -28.42 -3.04
C CYS A 10 11.15 -27.41 -2.80
N PHE A 11 9.92 -27.82 -3.09
CA PHE A 11 8.69 -27.12 -2.73
C PHE A 11 8.13 -27.74 -1.44
N ALA A 12 7.98 -26.95 -0.39
CA ALA A 12 7.18 -27.33 0.76
C ALA A 12 5.80 -26.68 0.64
N LEU A 13 4.79 -27.48 0.29
CA LEU A 13 3.38 -27.15 0.45
C LEU A 13 3.01 -27.43 1.91
N THR A 14 2.98 -26.41 2.75
CA THR A 14 2.32 -26.52 4.05
C THR A 14 0.87 -26.11 3.88
N VAL A 15 0.00 -27.10 3.63
CA VAL A 15 -1.43 -26.99 3.90
C VAL A 15 -1.58 -27.27 5.39
N GLY A 16 -1.79 -26.24 6.20
CA GLY A 16 -2.13 -26.40 7.61
C GLY A 16 -3.53 -26.98 7.73
N ALA A 17 -3.65 -28.30 7.76
CA ALA A 17 -4.85 -28.98 8.22
C ALA A 17 -4.76 -29.09 9.74
N VAL A 18 -5.59 -28.31 10.46
CA VAL A 18 -5.80 -28.55 11.89
C VAL A 18 -6.66 -29.80 12.01
N TYR A 19 -6.01 -30.89 12.41
CA TYR A 19 -6.65 -32.14 12.79
C TYR A 19 -7.25 -31.95 14.19
N MET A 20 -8.58 -31.91 14.30
CA MET A 20 -9.26 -32.07 15.59
C MET A 20 -9.71 -33.53 15.72
N PRO A 21 -9.40 -34.22 16.84
CA PRO A 21 -9.93 -35.55 17.06
C PRO A 21 -11.42 -35.50 17.39
N ALA A 22 -12.14 -36.45 16.82
CA ALA A 22 -13.53 -36.73 17.13
C ALA A 22 -13.71 -37.06 18.61
N SER A 23 -14.75 -36.49 19.23
CA SER A 23 -15.49 -37.16 20.28
C SER A 23 -16.98 -36.94 20.02
N VAL A 24 -17.69 -38.04 19.79
CA VAL A 24 -19.14 -38.12 19.61
C VAL A 24 -19.68 -38.87 20.82
N LYS A 25 -20.65 -38.29 21.54
CA LYS A 25 -21.97 -38.89 21.83
C LYS A 25 -22.80 -38.05 22.80
N ALA A 26 -23.97 -37.60 22.31
CA ALA A 26 -25.33 -37.71 22.91
C ALA A 26 -26.28 -36.91 21.99
N GLN A 27 -27.08 -37.56 21.12
CA GLN A 27 -28.53 -37.84 21.31
C GLN A 27 -29.30 -36.66 21.91
N GLY A 28 -30.29 -36.00 21.31
CA GLY A 28 -31.01 -36.10 20.03
C GLY A 28 -32.23 -35.15 20.07
N VAL A 29 -32.86 -34.96 18.90
CA VAL A 29 -34.24 -34.46 18.64
C VAL A 29 -34.49 -32.94 18.59
N GLY A 30 -34.99 -32.48 17.43
CA GLY A 30 -35.87 -31.30 17.31
C GLY A 30 -35.47 -30.23 16.29
N GLN A 31 -35.91 -30.35 15.04
CA GLN A 31 -35.80 -29.31 14.01
C GLN A 31 -36.69 -28.10 14.32
N VAL A 32 -36.15 -26.88 14.27
CA VAL A 32 -36.86 -25.72 13.72
C VAL A 32 -35.87 -24.88 12.91
N GLN A 33 -36.21 -24.72 11.64
CA GLN A 33 -35.55 -23.93 10.63
C GLN A 33 -35.86 -22.45 10.89
N VAL A 34 -34.83 -21.64 11.13
CA VAL A 34 -34.95 -20.18 11.08
C VAL A 34 -33.81 -19.67 10.20
N ALA A 35 -34.19 -19.09 9.06
CA ALA A 35 -33.26 -18.41 8.17
C ALA A 35 -32.73 -17.16 8.87
N ALA A 36 -31.58 -17.28 9.54
CA ALA A 36 -30.79 -16.13 9.92
C ALA A 36 -30.02 -15.66 8.69
N ALA A 37 -30.36 -14.46 8.22
CA ALA A 37 -29.56 -13.75 7.23
C ALA A 37 -28.09 -13.78 7.67
N ASN A 38 -27.21 -14.29 6.82
CA ASN A 38 -25.77 -14.26 7.03
C ASN A 38 -25.35 -12.79 7.14
N ILE A 39 -25.13 -12.33 8.37
CA ILE A 39 -24.41 -11.11 8.65
C ILE A 39 -23.01 -11.32 8.07
N ASN A 40 -22.65 -10.49 7.08
CA ASN A 40 -21.35 -10.49 6.42
C ASN A 40 -20.24 -10.63 7.47
N LYS A 41 -19.54 -11.77 7.43
CA LYS A 41 -18.32 -11.96 8.19
C LYS A 41 -17.33 -10.89 7.70
N PRO A 42 -16.80 -10.01 8.57
CA PRO A 42 -15.78 -9.06 8.16
C PRO A 42 -14.61 -9.84 7.58
N GLU A 43 -14.22 -9.51 6.35
CA GLU A 43 -12.99 -10.03 5.77
C GLU A 43 -11.83 -9.64 6.69
N PRO A 44 -10.88 -10.54 6.98
CA PRO A 44 -9.76 -10.22 7.84
C PRO A 44 -8.89 -9.15 7.16
N ILE A 45 -8.93 -7.93 7.70
CA ILE A 45 -8.00 -6.86 7.36
C ILE A 45 -6.60 -7.36 7.69
N ILE A 46 -5.74 -7.56 6.68
CA ILE A 46 -4.35 -7.92 6.92
C ILE A 46 -3.65 -6.66 7.42
N CYS A 47 -3.53 -6.58 8.74
CA CYS A 47 -2.73 -5.59 9.44
C CYS A 47 -1.33 -6.19 9.67
N ASN A 48 -0.32 -5.69 8.95
CA ASN A 48 1.07 -5.98 9.32
C ASN A 48 1.55 -4.86 10.25
N LYS A 49 2.04 -5.19 11.45
CA LYS A 49 2.73 -4.21 12.28
C LYS A 49 4.04 -3.83 11.62
N ILE A 50 4.31 -2.54 11.53
CA ILE A 50 5.54 -1.96 11.02
C ILE A 50 6.34 -1.44 12.21
N ASP A 51 7.62 -1.81 12.25
CA ASP A 51 8.56 -1.26 13.22
C ASP A 51 8.82 0.22 12.95
N PHE A 52 8.83 1.01 14.02
CA PHE A 52 9.12 2.43 13.99
C PHE A 52 10.07 2.80 15.13
N GLU A 53 10.80 3.89 14.95
CA GLU A 53 11.69 4.45 15.94
C GLU A 53 11.11 5.80 16.40
N THR A 54 10.88 5.96 17.70
CA THR A 54 10.58 7.29 18.26
C THR A 54 11.87 8.08 18.35
N ILE A 55 11.90 9.27 17.76
CA ILE A 55 13.09 10.14 17.73
C ILE A 55 12.83 11.45 18.46
N THR A 56 13.91 12.14 18.82
CA THR A 56 13.85 13.47 19.44
C THR A 56 13.80 14.56 18.36
N TYR A 57 13.39 15.76 18.77
CA TYR A 57 13.38 16.95 17.93
C TYR A 57 14.75 17.21 17.27
N ASP A 58 15.84 17.11 18.04
CA ASP A 58 17.21 17.38 17.54
C ASP A 58 17.68 16.36 16.47
N ASN A 59 17.10 15.17 16.46
CA ASN A 59 17.42 14.11 15.50
C ASN A 59 16.47 14.10 14.29
N ALA A 60 15.47 14.98 14.25
CA ALA A 60 14.51 15.07 13.15
C ALA A 60 15.01 15.98 12.02
N PRO A 61 14.56 15.76 10.77
CA PRO A 61 14.89 16.64 9.64
C PRO A 61 14.46 18.08 9.89
N LYS A 62 15.33 19.05 9.57
CA LYS A 62 15.08 20.49 9.80
C LYS A 62 13.75 21.00 9.22
N SER A 63 13.36 20.48 8.04
CA SER A 63 12.08 20.85 7.42
C SER A 63 10.88 20.42 8.27
N LEU A 64 10.96 19.25 8.90
CA LEU A 64 9.91 18.76 9.79
C LEU A 64 9.87 19.59 11.08
N THR A 65 11.02 19.85 11.69
CA THR A 65 11.09 20.62 12.95
C THR A 65 10.60 22.05 12.78
N ASN A 66 10.93 22.71 11.66
CA ASN A 66 10.38 24.03 11.32
C ASN A 66 8.85 24.01 11.18
N GLY A 67 8.31 22.93 10.60
CA GLY A 67 6.86 22.72 10.52
C GLY A 67 6.24 22.55 11.90
N ILE A 68 6.86 21.73 12.77
CA ILE A 68 6.40 21.56 14.16
C ILE A 68 6.35 22.92 14.86
N ASP A 69 7.40 23.75 14.78
CA ASP A 69 7.41 25.06 15.43
C ASP A 69 6.30 25.99 14.96
N SER A 70 5.97 25.90 13.67
CA SER A 70 4.91 26.70 13.05
C SER A 70 3.51 26.19 13.41
N CYS A 71 3.35 24.88 13.63
CA CYS A 71 2.06 24.21 13.76
C CYS A 71 1.75 23.69 15.17
N LYS A 72 2.68 23.76 16.13
CA LYS A 72 2.55 23.13 17.47
C LYS A 72 1.32 23.53 18.27
N SER A 73 0.75 24.71 18.00
CA SER A 73 -0.48 25.18 18.63
C SER A 73 -1.74 24.49 18.10
N SER A 74 -1.66 23.88 16.92
CA SER A 74 -2.74 23.17 16.26
C SER A 74 -2.63 21.66 16.47
N GLU A 75 -3.77 20.99 16.59
CA GLU A 75 -3.84 19.54 16.63
C GLU A 75 -3.78 18.98 15.21
N GLY A 76 -2.96 17.95 14.99
CA GLY A 76 -2.80 17.33 13.67
C GLY A 76 -1.45 16.63 13.53
N PHE A 77 -1.04 16.35 12.30
CA PHE A 77 0.24 15.75 12.01
C PHE A 77 0.98 16.44 10.86
N LEU A 78 2.30 16.25 10.83
CA LEU A 78 3.19 16.64 9.75
C LEU A 78 4.03 15.45 9.36
N TYR A 79 4.54 15.44 8.13
CA TYR A 79 5.49 14.44 7.71
C TYR A 79 6.58 15.04 6.81
N TYR A 80 7.72 14.36 6.80
CA TYR A 80 8.83 14.59 5.90
C TYR A 80 9.30 13.26 5.34
N LEU A 81 9.35 13.16 4.01
CA LEU A 81 9.93 12.02 3.30
C LEU A 81 11.38 12.34 2.93
N ASP A 82 12.31 11.54 3.43
CA ASP A 82 13.68 11.51 2.92
C ASP A 82 13.79 10.61 1.68
N SER A 83 13.72 11.19 0.49
CA SER A 83 13.81 10.45 -0.78
C SER A 83 15.13 9.69 -0.98
N SER A 84 16.18 10.00 -0.21
CA SER A 84 17.47 9.32 -0.33
C SER A 84 17.53 8.02 0.46
N THR A 85 16.88 7.98 1.62
CA THR A 85 16.89 6.82 2.53
C THR A 85 15.57 6.05 2.54
N ASN A 86 14.52 6.65 1.95
CA ASN A 86 13.14 6.16 1.95
C ASN A 86 12.51 6.08 3.36
N TYR A 87 13.05 6.82 4.33
CA TYR A 87 12.42 6.97 5.64
C TYR A 87 11.37 8.07 5.62
N LEU A 88 10.24 7.78 6.26
CA LEU A 88 9.21 8.73 6.58
C LEU A 88 9.36 9.17 8.03
N TYR A 89 9.41 10.48 8.22
CA TYR A 89 9.42 11.11 9.54
C TYR A 89 8.04 11.72 9.76
N VAL A 90 7.34 11.33 10.82
CA VAL A 90 5.99 11.82 11.12
C VAL A 90 5.98 12.44 12.50
N ALA A 91 5.48 13.67 12.59
CA ALA A 91 5.23 14.35 13.86
C ALA A 91 3.72 14.45 14.09
N VAL A 92 3.25 14.03 15.27
CA VAL A 92 1.83 14.13 15.66
C VAL A 92 1.73 15.06 16.86
N MET A 93 0.90 16.09 16.75
CA MET A 93 0.76 17.18 17.71
C MET A 93 -0.65 17.21 18.30
N ARG A 94 -0.77 17.44 19.61
CA ARG A 94 -2.06 17.61 20.31
C ARG A 94 -2.56 19.05 20.36
N GLY A 95 -1.85 19.96 19.71
CA GLY A 95 -2.09 21.40 19.81
C GLY A 95 -1.77 21.96 21.20
N GLN A 96 -2.18 23.21 21.39
CA GLN A 96 -1.99 23.92 22.65
C GLN A 96 -2.80 23.30 23.79
N LYS A 97 -2.14 23.03 24.93
CA LYS A 97 -2.78 22.55 26.17
C LYS A 97 -2.55 23.53 27.32
N PRO A 98 -3.54 23.73 28.22
CA PRO A 98 -3.51 24.80 29.21
C PRO A 98 -2.53 24.55 30.37
N THR A 99 -2.17 23.29 30.62
CA THR A 99 -1.31 22.89 31.74
C THR A 99 -0.31 21.82 31.32
N GLY A 100 0.61 21.46 32.22
CA GLY A 100 1.35 20.20 32.12
C GLY A 100 0.44 18.97 32.31
N GLY A 101 0.97 17.77 32.03
CA GLY A 101 0.28 16.49 32.23
C GLY A 101 -0.41 15.91 30.99
N TYR A 102 -0.44 16.65 29.89
CA TYR A 102 -0.88 16.13 28.59
C TYR A 102 0.29 15.50 27.84
N ASP A 103 0.06 14.37 27.19
CA ASP A 103 1.08 13.67 26.39
C ASP A 103 0.46 13.03 25.14
N ILE A 104 1.31 12.64 24.19
CA ILE A 104 0.96 11.83 23.02
C ILE A 104 2.13 10.91 22.66
N LYS A 105 1.82 9.65 22.37
CA LYS A 105 2.80 8.67 21.89
C LYS A 105 2.23 7.88 20.73
N VAL A 106 3.09 7.44 19.82
CA VAL A 106 2.69 6.42 18.85
C VAL A 106 2.66 5.06 19.55
N ASP A 107 1.53 4.37 19.45
CA ASP A 107 1.28 3.05 20.01
C ASP A 107 1.66 1.95 19.01
N SER A 108 1.21 2.09 17.76
CA SER A 108 1.54 1.18 16.66
C SER A 108 1.58 1.89 15.31
N VAL A 109 2.33 1.31 14.37
CA VAL A 109 2.19 1.60 12.95
C VAL A 109 1.78 0.33 12.25
N GLU A 110 0.74 0.40 11.44
CA GLU A 110 0.07 -0.76 10.87
C GLU A 110 -0.12 -0.57 9.36
N ASP A 111 0.44 -1.46 8.56
CA ASP A 111 0.09 -1.56 7.14
C ASP A 111 -1.27 -2.22 7.00
N VAL A 112 -2.26 -1.44 6.58
CA VAL A 112 -3.56 -1.95 6.15
C VAL A 112 -3.75 -1.56 4.70
N GLU A 113 -3.79 -2.56 3.81
CA GLU A 113 -4.02 -2.38 2.37
C GLU A 113 -3.05 -1.39 1.70
N GLY A 114 -1.79 -1.36 2.14
CA GLY A 114 -0.75 -0.46 1.63
C GLY A 114 -0.87 0.99 2.14
N ARG A 115 -1.58 1.19 3.25
CA ARG A 115 -1.62 2.44 4.02
C ARG A 115 -0.98 2.21 5.39
N GLY A 116 0.02 3.01 5.73
CA GLY A 116 0.58 3.11 7.07
C GLY A 116 -0.38 3.84 8.01
N ASN A 117 -1.09 3.09 8.84
CA ASN A 117 -1.94 3.62 9.91
C ASN A 117 -1.11 3.81 11.16
N ILE A 118 -0.87 5.05 11.53
CA ILE A 118 -0.17 5.44 12.75
C ILE A 118 -1.23 5.60 13.84
N ILE A 119 -1.23 4.68 14.79
CA ILE A 119 -2.13 4.70 15.94
C ILE A 119 -1.43 5.43 17.07
N VAL A 120 -2.04 6.51 17.56
CA VAL A 120 -1.52 7.28 18.69
C VAL A 120 -2.35 7.06 19.95
N LYS A 121 -1.67 7.15 21.09
CA LYS A 121 -2.27 7.16 22.42
C LYS A 121 -2.07 8.54 23.04
N GLU A 122 -3.18 9.18 23.35
CA GLU A 122 -3.22 10.45 24.08
C GLU A 122 -3.24 10.17 25.58
N THR A 123 -2.51 10.98 26.35
CA THR A 123 -2.62 11.01 27.80
C THR A 123 -3.17 12.36 28.22
N ASP A 124 -4.26 12.35 28.97
CA ASP A 124 -4.81 13.53 29.62
C ASP A 124 -4.51 13.43 31.13
N PRO A 125 -4.32 14.57 31.82
CA PRO A 125 -4.13 14.56 33.25
C PRO A 125 -5.39 14.09 33.99
N ASP A 126 -5.19 13.45 35.14
CA ASP A 126 -6.30 13.00 35.98
C ASP A 126 -7.19 14.17 36.43
N LYS A 127 -8.49 13.89 36.55
CA LYS A 127 -9.45 14.87 37.06
C LYS A 127 -9.07 15.29 38.49
N GLY A 128 -8.81 16.58 38.68
CA GLY A 128 -8.43 17.14 39.98
C GLY A 128 -6.93 17.04 40.31
N ALA A 129 -6.10 16.58 39.37
CA ALA A 129 -4.65 16.63 39.54
C ALA A 129 -4.17 18.08 39.71
N ILE A 130 -3.24 18.29 40.65
CA ILE A 130 -2.55 19.56 40.81
C ILE A 130 -1.46 19.63 39.74
N LEU A 131 -1.65 20.50 38.74
CA LEU A 131 -0.78 20.61 37.57
C LEU A 131 -0.08 21.98 37.48
N PRO A 132 1.13 22.03 36.89
CA PRO A 132 1.77 23.29 36.55
C PRO A 132 0.89 24.11 35.60
N GLN A 133 0.68 25.39 35.94
CA GLN A 133 -0.09 26.35 35.15
C GLN A 133 0.77 26.97 34.04
N VAL A 134 1.28 26.12 33.14
CA VAL A 134 2.08 26.51 31.99
C VAL A 134 1.49 25.89 30.73
N VAL A 135 1.36 26.71 29.68
CA VAL A 135 0.91 26.24 28.37
C VAL A 135 1.93 25.25 27.82
N THR A 136 1.47 24.09 27.39
CA THR A 136 2.29 23.04 26.79
C THR A 136 1.85 22.70 25.38
N TYR A 137 2.74 22.08 24.61
CA TYR A 137 2.50 21.66 23.23
C TYR A 137 2.97 20.21 23.05
N PRO A 138 2.19 19.21 23.51
CA PRO A 138 2.59 17.82 23.43
C PRO A 138 2.66 17.34 21.98
N TYR A 139 3.76 16.69 21.61
CA TYR A 139 3.94 16.05 20.32
C TYR A 139 4.85 14.82 20.43
N THR A 140 4.79 13.97 19.42
CA THR A 140 5.70 12.82 19.24
C THR A 140 6.24 12.82 17.83
N ILE A 141 7.48 12.37 17.64
CA ILE A 141 8.10 12.22 16.32
C ILE A 141 8.53 10.77 16.17
N ILE A 142 8.10 10.15 15.07
CA ILE A 142 8.58 8.83 14.68
C ILE A 142 9.33 8.90 13.36
N LYS A 143 10.25 7.96 13.20
CA LYS A 143 10.92 7.59 11.97
C LYS A 143 10.48 6.17 11.64
N VAL A 144 9.92 5.99 10.45
CA VAL A 144 9.35 4.71 10.02
C VAL A 144 9.66 4.47 8.56
N LYS A 145 9.80 3.19 8.19
CA LYS A 145 9.91 2.77 6.81
C LYS A 145 8.63 2.08 6.41
N LEU A 146 7.87 2.73 5.53
CA LEU A 146 6.64 2.15 5.02
C LEU A 146 6.91 1.47 3.68
N PRO A 147 6.22 0.36 3.38
CA PRO A 147 6.22 -0.20 2.03
C PRO A 147 5.63 0.81 1.03
N ASP A 148 4.84 1.78 1.52
CA ASP A 148 4.22 2.81 0.70
C ASP A 148 3.94 4.14 1.44
N PHE A 149 3.87 5.25 0.70
CA PHE A 149 3.75 6.63 1.22
C PHE A 149 2.34 7.11 1.55
N SER A 150 1.38 6.19 1.69
CA SER A 150 0.05 6.57 2.19
C SER A 150 0.03 6.42 3.70
N ILE A 151 -0.19 7.52 4.43
CA ILE A 151 -0.36 7.48 5.89
C ILE A 151 -1.72 7.99 6.33
N SER A 152 -2.19 7.44 7.45
CA SER A 152 -3.30 8.00 8.22
C SER A 152 -2.89 7.98 9.68
N VAL A 153 -3.19 9.05 10.41
CA VAL A 153 -2.92 9.15 11.84
C VAL A 153 -4.25 9.14 12.57
N LYS A 154 -4.43 8.20 13.51
CA LYS A 154 -5.65 8.09 14.30
C LYS A 154 -5.35 7.72 15.75
N ASN A 155 -6.22 8.07 16.68
CA ASN A 155 -6.10 7.57 18.05
C ASN A 155 -6.84 6.23 18.25
N SER A 156 -6.73 5.64 19.45
CA SER A 156 -7.39 4.38 19.80
C SER A 156 -8.92 4.42 19.76
N SER A 157 -9.57 5.61 19.78
CA SER A 157 -11.03 5.73 19.59
C SER A 157 -11.45 5.86 18.13
N GLY A 158 -10.48 5.95 17.21
CA GLY A 158 -10.73 6.11 15.77
C GLY A 158 -10.81 7.56 15.29
N LYS A 159 -10.57 8.56 16.16
CA LYS A 159 -10.44 9.96 15.74
C LYS A 159 -9.22 10.10 14.83
N VAL A 160 -9.43 10.69 13.65
CA VAL A 160 -8.37 10.97 12.66
C VAL A 160 -7.75 12.34 12.95
N TYR A 161 -6.44 12.44 12.82
CA TYR A 161 -5.70 13.70 12.90
C TYR A 161 -5.51 14.27 11.49
N ASP A 162 -5.72 15.59 11.35
CA ASP A 162 -5.57 16.29 10.09
C ASP A 162 -4.09 16.60 9.77
N TYR A 163 -3.76 16.69 8.48
CA TYR A 163 -2.42 17.10 8.05
C TYR A 163 -2.27 18.62 8.13
N LEU A 164 -1.17 19.11 8.72
CA LEU A 164 -0.96 20.54 9.00
C LEU A 164 0.05 21.23 8.06
N GLY A 165 0.57 20.54 7.05
CA GLY A 165 1.60 21.09 6.17
C GLY A 165 1.05 22.19 5.24
N ALA A 166 1.90 23.17 4.92
CA ALA A 166 1.58 24.19 3.92
C ALA A 166 1.61 23.57 2.50
N GLY A 167 0.44 23.16 2.03
CA GLY A 167 0.18 22.53 0.74
C GLY A 167 -1.06 21.65 0.88
N GLU A 168 -2.04 21.81 -0.01
CA GLU A 168 -3.25 20.98 0.02
C GLU A 168 -2.87 19.51 -0.05
N SER A 169 -3.07 18.78 1.05
CA SER A 169 -3.30 17.35 0.99
C SER A 169 -3.67 16.82 2.37
N ASN A 170 -4.95 16.92 2.73
CA ASN A 170 -5.53 16.02 3.72
C ASN A 170 -5.58 14.62 3.11
N ILE A 171 -4.44 13.94 2.93
CA ILE A 171 -4.41 12.61 2.34
C ILE A 171 -5.01 11.63 3.36
N ILE A 172 -6.28 11.27 3.16
CA ILE A 172 -7.02 10.29 3.96
C ILE A 172 -6.73 8.86 3.47
N GLY A 173 -6.01 8.67 2.36
CA GLY A 173 -5.64 7.35 1.86
C GLY A 173 -5.03 7.35 0.46
N ALA A 174 -4.95 6.18 -0.16
CA ALA A 174 -4.65 6.05 -1.59
C ALA A 174 -5.69 5.13 -2.23
N SER A 175 -5.98 5.39 -3.50
CA SER A 175 -6.80 4.52 -4.34
C SER A 175 -6.10 4.35 -5.67
N TRP A 176 -6.66 3.49 -6.51
CA TRP A 176 -6.17 3.28 -7.84
C TRP A 176 -7.30 3.03 -8.84
N ALA A 177 -7.02 3.33 -10.10
CA ALA A 177 -7.96 3.14 -11.19
C ALA A 177 -7.23 2.76 -12.48
N ILE A 178 -7.97 2.18 -13.42
CA ILE A 178 -7.54 2.02 -14.81
C ILE A 178 -8.53 2.78 -15.67
N GLY A 179 -8.02 3.56 -16.61
CA GLY A 179 -8.84 4.30 -17.56
C GLY A 179 -8.03 4.76 -18.76
N ASN A 180 -8.69 5.38 -19.72
CA ASN A 180 -8.04 5.98 -20.89
C ASN A 180 -7.63 7.42 -20.58
N LEU A 181 -6.36 7.73 -20.81
CA LEU A 181 -5.83 9.09 -20.71
C LEU A 181 -6.38 9.93 -21.87
N GLU A 182 -7.31 10.84 -21.59
CA GLU A 182 -7.94 11.69 -22.60
C GLU A 182 -7.14 12.94 -22.91
N ASN A 183 -6.55 13.57 -21.88
CA ASN A 183 -5.85 14.83 -22.08
C ASN A 183 -4.84 15.13 -20.97
N LYS A 184 -3.96 16.10 -21.21
CA LYS A 184 -3.06 16.70 -20.24
C LYS A 184 -3.23 18.21 -20.24
N TYR A 185 -3.33 18.82 -19.08
CA TYR A 185 -3.42 20.26 -18.91
C TYR A 185 -2.28 20.74 -18.00
N THR A 186 -1.73 21.91 -18.27
CA THR A 186 -0.63 22.45 -17.47
C THR A 186 -0.98 23.86 -17.05
N ASP A 187 -0.82 24.16 -15.77
CA ASP A 187 -0.82 25.52 -15.25
C ASP A 187 0.53 25.86 -14.60
N LYS A 188 0.56 26.92 -13.79
CA LYS A 188 1.79 27.37 -13.13
C LYS A 188 2.33 26.35 -12.12
N ASP A 189 1.45 25.72 -11.35
CA ASP A 189 1.82 24.94 -10.17
C ASP A 189 1.74 23.43 -10.43
N TYR A 190 0.87 23.01 -11.35
CA TYR A 190 0.50 21.62 -11.58
C TYR A 190 0.39 21.23 -13.05
N ILE A 191 0.56 19.94 -13.30
CA ILE A 191 0.21 19.27 -14.55
C ILE A 191 -0.90 18.28 -14.24
N PHE A 192 -2.07 18.50 -14.82
CA PHE A 192 -3.25 17.67 -14.69
C PHE A 192 -3.33 16.64 -15.82
N ILE A 193 -3.83 15.45 -15.51
CA ILE A 193 -4.15 14.41 -16.47
C ILE A 193 -5.62 14.02 -16.30
N LYS A 194 -6.38 14.01 -17.40
CA LYS A 194 -7.80 13.62 -17.41
C LYS A 194 -7.95 12.20 -17.90
N VAL A 195 -8.62 11.38 -17.10
CA VAL A 195 -8.71 9.94 -17.34
C VAL A 195 -10.15 9.52 -17.29
N LYS A 196 -10.58 8.84 -18.37
CA LYS A 196 -11.92 8.31 -18.52
C LYS A 196 -11.98 6.84 -18.16
N TYR A 197 -12.85 6.50 -17.24
CA TYR A 197 -13.10 5.12 -16.83
C TYR A 197 -14.02 4.40 -17.82
N GLU A 198 -14.09 3.08 -17.69
CA GLU A 198 -14.98 2.23 -18.47
C GLU A 198 -16.47 2.59 -18.28
N SER A 199 -16.85 3.13 -17.11
CA SER A 199 -18.21 3.62 -16.84
C SER A 199 -18.59 4.85 -17.69
N GLY A 200 -17.60 5.54 -18.26
CA GLY A 200 -17.78 6.82 -18.95
C GLY A 200 -17.44 8.04 -18.08
N ASP A 201 -17.35 7.86 -16.77
CA ASP A 201 -16.95 8.93 -15.84
C ASP A 201 -15.49 9.35 -16.07
N THR A 202 -15.19 10.61 -15.80
CA THR A 202 -13.84 11.15 -15.91
C THR A 202 -13.36 11.67 -14.57
N GLU A 203 -12.08 11.46 -14.30
CA GLU A 203 -11.40 11.96 -13.10
C GLU A 203 -10.14 12.73 -13.52
N LEU A 204 -9.80 13.78 -12.78
CA LEU A 204 -8.53 14.47 -12.91
C LEU A 204 -7.54 14.00 -11.86
N PHE A 205 -6.29 13.89 -12.28
CA PHE A 205 -5.16 13.69 -11.38
C PHE A 205 -4.10 14.74 -11.64
N TYR A 206 -3.28 15.09 -10.65
CA TYR A 206 -2.24 16.10 -10.84
C TYR A 206 -0.88 15.69 -10.28
N VAL A 207 0.17 16.21 -10.92
CA VAL A 207 1.54 16.24 -10.41
C VAL A 207 2.02 17.69 -10.34
N LYS A 208 3.05 17.99 -9.55
CA LYS A 208 3.68 19.32 -9.55
C LYS A 208 4.28 19.63 -10.92
N ASN A 209 4.17 20.88 -11.36
CA ASN A 209 4.82 21.37 -12.59
C ASN A 209 6.31 21.66 -12.34
N ASN A 210 7.06 20.62 -11.98
CA ASN A 210 8.50 20.66 -11.78
C ASN A 210 9.15 19.45 -12.50
N ASP A 211 10.48 19.32 -12.43
CA ASP A 211 11.19 18.25 -13.13
C ASP A 211 10.78 16.85 -12.64
N GLU A 212 10.49 16.69 -11.35
CA GLU A 212 10.03 15.43 -10.76
C GLU A 212 8.67 15.01 -11.32
N GLY A 213 7.68 15.90 -11.28
CA GLY A 213 6.34 15.63 -11.81
C GLY A 213 6.35 15.40 -13.32
N LYS A 214 7.10 16.20 -14.08
CA LYS A 214 7.31 15.99 -15.53
C LYS A 214 7.91 14.62 -15.82
N ASN A 215 8.89 14.19 -15.02
CA ASN A 215 9.50 12.88 -15.16
C ASN A 215 8.54 11.72 -14.84
N GLN A 216 7.65 11.90 -13.87
CA GLN A 216 6.64 10.90 -13.49
C GLN A 216 5.66 10.59 -14.63
N ILE A 217 5.27 11.60 -15.41
CA ILE A 217 4.26 11.47 -16.49
C ILE A 217 4.86 11.45 -17.91
N LYS A 218 6.20 11.42 -18.04
CA LYS A 218 6.89 11.55 -19.34
C LYS A 218 6.53 10.47 -20.35
N SER A 219 6.25 9.26 -19.89
CA SER A 219 5.95 8.10 -20.73
C SER A 219 4.51 8.04 -21.22
N LEU A 220 3.62 8.88 -20.66
CA LEU A 220 2.20 8.82 -20.93
C LEU A 220 1.84 9.32 -22.31
N LYS A 221 1.01 8.57 -23.02
CA LYS A 221 0.49 8.91 -24.35
C LYS A 221 -1.01 9.18 -24.26
N VAL A 222 -1.48 10.29 -24.82
CA VAL A 222 -2.92 10.53 -24.92
C VAL A 222 -3.58 9.42 -25.75
N ASN A 223 -4.82 9.07 -25.42
CA ASN A 223 -5.58 7.95 -25.97
C ASN A 223 -4.98 6.57 -25.66
N SER A 224 -4.22 6.45 -24.57
CA SER A 224 -3.76 5.15 -24.07
C SER A 224 -4.42 4.80 -22.74
N THR A 225 -4.65 3.51 -22.51
CA THR A 225 -5.05 3.02 -21.20
C THR A 225 -3.89 3.21 -20.24
N VAL A 226 -4.16 3.64 -19.01
CA VAL A 226 -3.18 3.87 -17.96
C VAL A 226 -3.70 3.28 -16.64
N SER A 227 -2.77 2.75 -15.84
CA SER A 227 -3.04 2.31 -14.47
C SER A 227 -2.51 3.38 -13.51
N ILE A 228 -3.39 3.91 -12.67
CA ILE A 228 -3.15 5.12 -11.88
C ILE A 228 -3.29 4.77 -10.42
N ARG A 229 -2.33 5.22 -9.62
CA ARG A 229 -2.44 5.26 -8.17
C ARG A 229 -2.40 6.71 -7.72
N TYR A 230 -3.33 7.09 -6.86
CA TYR A 230 -3.54 8.47 -6.46
C TYR A 230 -3.87 8.56 -4.97
N ALA A 231 -3.57 9.71 -4.39
CA ALA A 231 -3.90 10.01 -3.01
C ALA A 231 -5.37 10.42 -2.89
N LEU A 232 -6.06 9.86 -1.92
CA LEU A 232 -7.40 10.28 -1.52
C LEU A 232 -7.25 11.38 -0.49
N GLY A 233 -7.98 12.47 -0.63
CA GLY A 233 -7.91 13.59 0.29
C GLY A 233 -8.71 14.79 -0.18
N THR A 234 -8.48 15.96 0.41
CA THR A 234 -8.96 17.22 -0.16
C THR A 234 -8.32 17.40 -1.55
N PRO A 235 -9.11 17.34 -2.64
CA PRO A 235 -8.57 17.44 -3.99
C PRO A 235 -8.35 18.91 -4.37
N GLU A 236 -7.35 19.15 -5.20
CA GLU A 236 -7.17 20.42 -5.88
C GLU A 236 -8.31 20.66 -6.87
N LYS A 237 -8.55 21.91 -7.24
CA LYS A 237 -9.57 22.25 -8.25
C LYS A 237 -8.93 22.71 -9.54
N TYR A 238 -9.34 22.09 -10.65
CA TYR A 238 -9.01 22.56 -11.99
C TYR A 238 -10.30 22.80 -12.77
N ASN A 239 -10.55 24.06 -13.15
CA ASN A 239 -11.79 24.48 -13.83
C ASN A 239 -13.08 24.03 -13.12
N GLY A 240 -13.06 23.93 -11.80
CA GLY A 240 -14.19 23.48 -10.99
C GLY A 240 -14.35 21.97 -10.86
N GLU A 241 -13.57 21.17 -11.59
CA GLU A 241 -13.46 19.72 -11.42
C GLU A 241 -12.46 19.39 -10.30
N ALA A 242 -12.74 18.35 -9.51
CA ALA A 242 -11.83 17.85 -8.49
C ALA A 242 -10.67 17.09 -9.13
N ALA A 243 -9.44 17.35 -8.69
CA ALA A 243 -8.24 16.68 -9.14
C ALA A 243 -7.49 16.06 -7.96
N PHE A 244 -7.21 14.76 -8.04
CA PHE A 244 -6.52 14.04 -6.98
C PHE A 244 -4.99 14.00 -7.21
N PRO A 245 -4.17 14.07 -6.14
CA PRO A 245 -2.72 13.99 -6.29
C PRO A 245 -2.29 12.63 -6.84
N LEU A 246 -1.50 12.64 -7.91
CA LEU A 246 -1.00 11.44 -8.57
C LEU A 246 0.20 10.87 -7.80
N ILE A 247 0.11 9.61 -7.36
CA ILE A 247 1.21 8.88 -6.70
C ILE A 247 2.05 8.13 -7.72
N ASP A 248 1.43 7.36 -8.61
CA ASP A 248 2.14 6.61 -9.65
C ASP A 248 1.22 6.40 -10.86
N VAL A 249 1.83 6.26 -12.03
CA VAL A 249 1.11 5.98 -13.26
C VAL A 249 1.94 5.05 -14.13
N LYS A 250 1.30 3.98 -14.61
CA LYS A 250 1.93 2.97 -15.44
C LYS A 250 1.18 2.82 -16.76
N MET A 251 1.96 2.81 -17.84
CA MET A 251 1.50 2.34 -19.13
C MET A 251 1.37 0.81 -19.09
N PRO A 252 0.43 0.22 -19.86
CA PRO A 252 0.35 -1.21 -20.05
C PRO A 252 1.67 -1.77 -20.55
N VAL A 253 2.01 -2.97 -20.09
CA VAL A 253 3.13 -3.73 -20.64
C VAL A 253 2.77 -4.24 -22.03
N ASP A 254 3.78 -4.38 -22.88
CA ASP A 254 3.60 -5.00 -24.19
C ASP A 254 3.14 -6.46 -24.02
N LYS A 255 2.04 -6.86 -24.66
CA LYS A 255 1.45 -8.20 -24.50
C LYS A 255 2.38 -9.33 -24.96
N SER A 256 3.40 -9.03 -25.77
CA SER A 256 4.44 -10.01 -26.15
C SER A 256 5.13 -10.61 -24.92
N VAL A 257 5.16 -9.93 -23.77
CA VAL A 257 5.75 -10.45 -22.52
C VAL A 257 5.08 -11.73 -22.01
N PHE A 258 3.82 -11.99 -22.41
CA PHE A 258 3.09 -13.21 -22.03
C PHE A 258 3.59 -14.46 -22.76
N THR A 259 4.28 -14.30 -23.89
CA THR A 259 4.79 -15.40 -24.71
C THR A 259 6.30 -15.32 -24.94
N ASP A 260 6.94 -14.23 -24.50
CA ASP A 260 8.37 -14.00 -24.62
C ASP A 260 9.16 -15.10 -23.90
N LYS A 261 10.07 -15.75 -24.63
CA LYS A 261 10.93 -16.84 -24.16
C LYS A 261 12.05 -16.36 -23.24
N GLY A 262 12.29 -15.05 -23.16
CA GLY A 262 13.19 -14.45 -22.19
C GLY A 262 12.62 -14.46 -20.76
N TRP A 263 11.32 -14.75 -20.59
CA TRP A 263 10.69 -14.98 -19.30
C TRP A 263 10.51 -16.47 -19.05
N GLU A 264 10.88 -16.92 -17.86
CA GLU A 264 10.68 -18.31 -17.43
C GLU A 264 9.36 -18.45 -16.66
N ASP A 265 8.54 -19.43 -17.02
CA ASP A 265 7.30 -19.70 -16.30
C ASP A 265 7.61 -20.45 -14.99
N LEU A 266 7.18 -19.88 -13.85
CA LEU A 266 7.41 -20.48 -12.52
C LEU A 266 6.73 -21.84 -12.36
N ASN A 267 5.64 -22.07 -13.09
CA ASN A 267 4.92 -23.34 -13.07
C ASN A 267 4.59 -23.77 -14.50
N SER A 268 4.41 -25.08 -14.69
CA SER A 268 4.03 -25.65 -15.99
C SER A 268 2.61 -25.30 -16.44
N LYS A 269 1.76 -24.82 -15.53
CA LYS A 269 0.37 -24.42 -15.79
C LYS A 269 -0.02 -23.22 -14.92
N ASP A 270 -1.00 -22.47 -15.38
CA ASP A 270 -1.59 -21.37 -14.61
C ASP A 270 -2.31 -21.89 -13.36
N TYR A 271 -2.27 -21.10 -12.28
CA TYR A 271 -3.11 -21.35 -11.12
C TYR A 271 -4.56 -21.00 -11.41
N LEU A 272 -5.49 -21.88 -11.06
CA LEU A 272 -6.93 -21.68 -11.29
C LEU A 272 -7.66 -21.57 -9.94
N ASN A 273 -8.88 -21.03 -9.96
CA ASN A 273 -9.73 -20.94 -8.76
C ASN A 273 -9.11 -20.12 -7.64
N ILE A 274 -8.48 -19.02 -8.02
CA ILE A 274 -7.90 -18.06 -7.09
C ILE A 274 -8.96 -17.07 -6.64
N LEU A 275 -9.02 -16.83 -5.33
CA LEU A 275 -9.94 -15.86 -4.72
C LEU A 275 -9.55 -14.42 -5.10
N ARG A 276 -10.53 -13.52 -5.10
CA ARG A 276 -10.38 -12.13 -5.52
C ARG A 276 -9.46 -11.31 -4.61
N ASP A 277 -9.37 -11.67 -3.33
CA ASP A 277 -8.53 -11.05 -2.30
C ASP A 277 -7.14 -11.69 -2.18
N LYS A 278 -6.77 -12.58 -3.13
CA LYS A 278 -5.54 -13.36 -3.03
C LYS A 278 -4.31 -12.46 -2.88
N GLN A 279 -3.54 -12.75 -1.83
CA GLN A 279 -2.19 -12.24 -1.66
C GLN A 279 -1.16 -13.32 -1.95
N TRP A 280 -0.02 -12.91 -2.50
CA TRP A 280 1.07 -13.80 -2.85
C TRP A 280 2.25 -13.61 -1.91
N THR A 281 2.91 -14.71 -1.54
CA THR A 281 4.21 -14.67 -0.88
C THR A 281 5.22 -15.35 -1.79
N ILE A 282 6.18 -14.58 -2.28
CA ILE A 282 7.25 -15.06 -3.15
C ILE A 282 8.45 -15.39 -2.26
N LYS A 283 8.96 -16.62 -2.33
CA LYS A 283 10.12 -17.06 -1.56
C LYS A 283 11.36 -17.19 -2.44
N PHE A 284 12.46 -16.65 -1.96
CA PHE A 284 13.75 -16.63 -2.61
C PHE A 284 14.75 -17.47 -1.82
N LYS A 285 15.68 -18.12 -2.53
CA LYS A 285 16.75 -18.89 -1.90
C LYS A 285 17.73 -18.01 -1.11
N ASN A 286 18.04 -16.85 -1.70
CA ASN A 286 19.00 -15.88 -1.19
C ASN A 286 18.27 -14.67 -0.63
N GLN A 287 18.94 -13.98 0.30
CA GLN A 287 18.43 -12.71 0.82
C GLN A 287 18.39 -11.66 -0.30
N LEU A 288 17.38 -10.80 -0.25
CA LEU A 288 17.17 -9.72 -1.19
C LEU A 288 17.74 -8.41 -0.66
N ASN A 289 18.19 -7.55 -1.58
CA ASN A 289 18.36 -6.15 -1.27
C ASN A 289 16.98 -5.47 -1.26
N GLU A 290 16.62 -4.86 -0.14
CA GLU A 290 15.35 -4.18 0.06
C GLU A 290 15.10 -3.08 -0.99
N GLN A 291 16.13 -2.34 -1.42
CA GLN A 291 16.00 -1.28 -2.43
C GLN A 291 15.55 -1.82 -3.81
N ASN A 292 15.83 -3.10 -4.08
CA ASN A 292 15.42 -3.74 -5.32
C ASN A 292 13.99 -4.28 -5.27
N VAL A 293 13.37 -4.39 -4.09
CA VAL A 293 11.99 -4.84 -3.92
C VAL A 293 11.05 -3.67 -4.21
N ASN A 294 10.67 -3.52 -5.47
CA ASN A 294 9.84 -2.41 -5.94
C ASN A 294 8.97 -2.82 -7.14
N SER A 295 8.01 -1.97 -7.50
CA SER A 295 7.03 -2.21 -8.57
C SER A 295 7.61 -2.28 -9.99
N SER A 296 8.90 -1.96 -10.17
CA SER A 296 9.59 -2.18 -11.45
C SER A 296 10.16 -3.60 -11.56
N ASN A 297 10.41 -4.25 -10.42
CA ASN A 297 11.01 -5.59 -10.36
C ASN A 297 10.00 -6.68 -10.02
N ILE A 298 8.95 -6.37 -9.26
CA ILE A 298 7.87 -7.31 -8.96
C ILE A 298 6.55 -6.59 -9.24
N TYR A 299 5.75 -7.12 -10.15
CA TYR A 299 4.49 -6.48 -10.53
C TYR A 299 3.47 -7.50 -11.02
N VAL A 300 2.18 -7.12 -10.94
CA VAL A 300 1.08 -7.91 -11.46
C VAL A 300 0.47 -7.18 -12.65
N VAL A 301 0.07 -7.92 -13.68
CA VAL A 301 -0.66 -7.37 -14.83
C VAL A 301 -1.90 -8.21 -15.14
N ASP A 302 -2.92 -7.58 -15.70
CA ASP A 302 -4.06 -8.31 -16.27
C ASP A 302 -3.75 -8.85 -17.68
N ASN A 303 -4.70 -9.59 -18.26
CA ASN A 303 -4.57 -10.15 -19.61
C ASN A 303 -4.53 -9.10 -20.74
N PHE A 304 -4.80 -7.83 -20.43
CA PHE A 304 -4.65 -6.72 -21.37
C PHE A 304 -3.28 -6.03 -21.26
N GLY A 305 -2.46 -6.44 -20.30
CA GLY A 305 -1.16 -5.84 -20.00
C GLY A 305 -1.25 -4.65 -19.04
N ASN A 306 -2.44 -4.31 -18.52
CA ASN A 306 -2.56 -3.23 -17.56
C ASN A 306 -1.89 -3.64 -16.25
N VAL A 307 -1.10 -2.75 -15.67
CA VAL A 307 -0.38 -3.01 -14.42
C VAL A 307 -1.36 -2.87 -13.26
N ILE A 308 -1.52 -3.92 -12.47
CA ILE A 308 -2.34 -3.90 -11.27
C ILE A 308 -1.49 -3.38 -10.11
N PRO A 309 -1.86 -2.23 -9.50
CA PRO A 309 -1.14 -1.72 -8.35
C PRO A 309 -1.17 -2.71 -7.19
N THR A 310 0.01 -2.99 -6.65
CA THR A 310 0.22 -3.88 -5.50
C THR A 310 1.20 -3.25 -4.52
N ALA A 311 0.94 -3.40 -3.22
CA ALA A 311 1.94 -3.17 -2.19
C ALA A 311 2.92 -4.35 -2.14
N LEU A 312 4.20 -4.04 -1.92
CA LEU A 312 5.28 -5.02 -1.80
C LEU A 312 5.89 -4.89 -0.40
N SER A 313 6.02 -6.02 0.30
CA SER A 313 6.61 -6.03 1.64
C SER A 313 7.65 -7.14 1.75
N LEU A 314 8.92 -6.75 1.86
CA LEU A 314 9.99 -7.68 2.23
C LEU A 314 9.80 -8.12 3.68
N GLN A 315 9.74 -9.42 3.92
CA GLN A 315 9.53 -9.98 5.25
C GLN A 315 10.85 -10.04 6.04
N ASP A 316 10.77 -10.26 7.35
CA ASP A 316 11.91 -10.26 8.28
C ASP A 316 13.02 -11.26 7.91
N ASP A 317 12.66 -12.36 7.24
CA ASP A 317 13.62 -13.34 6.73
C ASP A 317 14.52 -12.80 5.61
N LYS A 318 14.19 -11.62 5.06
CA LYS A 318 14.77 -10.97 3.89
C LYS A 318 14.77 -11.85 2.63
N LYS A 319 14.00 -12.92 2.62
CA LYS A 319 13.91 -13.94 1.57
C LYS A 319 12.49 -14.12 1.06
N SER A 320 11.51 -13.52 1.72
CA SER A 320 10.11 -13.59 1.34
C SER A 320 9.60 -12.20 1.03
N VAL A 321 8.85 -12.06 -0.07
CA VAL A 321 8.16 -10.81 -0.43
C VAL A 321 6.67 -11.08 -0.50
N LYS A 322 5.87 -10.35 0.29
CA LYS A 322 4.41 -10.31 0.14
C LYS A 322 4.04 -9.35 -0.99
N VAL A 323 3.10 -9.76 -1.83
CA VAL A 323 2.49 -8.97 -2.90
C VAL A 323 1.01 -8.88 -2.62
N ILE A 324 0.54 -7.66 -2.35
CA ILE A 324 -0.81 -7.38 -1.85
C ILE A 324 -1.50 -6.46 -2.85
N PRO A 325 -2.56 -6.88 -3.54
CA PRO A 325 -3.27 -5.99 -4.45
C PRO A 325 -4.01 -4.90 -3.67
N TYR A 326 -3.96 -3.65 -4.16
CA TYR A 326 -4.63 -2.52 -3.52
C TYR A 326 -6.17 -2.58 -3.62
N LYS A 327 -6.70 -3.35 -4.58
CA LYS A 327 -8.12 -3.72 -4.68
C LYS A 327 -8.20 -5.18 -5.07
N THR A 328 -9.27 -5.85 -4.66
CA THR A 328 -9.55 -7.22 -5.08
C THR A 328 -9.50 -7.36 -6.60
N TYR A 329 -8.92 -8.45 -7.08
CA TYR A 329 -8.90 -8.77 -8.50
C TYR A 329 -10.32 -8.94 -9.07
N LYS A 330 -10.48 -8.65 -10.36
CA LYS A 330 -11.78 -8.79 -11.05
C LYS A 330 -12.10 -10.27 -11.27
N LEU A 331 -13.32 -10.66 -10.94
CA LEU A 331 -13.82 -12.04 -11.10
C LEU A 331 -13.72 -12.50 -12.56
N GLY A 332 -13.30 -13.75 -12.78
CA GLY A 332 -13.21 -14.36 -14.11
C GLY A 332 -11.98 -13.93 -14.92
N GLN A 333 -11.19 -12.97 -14.43
CA GLN A 333 -10.03 -12.47 -15.16
C GLN A 333 -8.76 -13.30 -14.91
N LYS A 334 -7.89 -13.29 -15.93
CA LYS A 334 -6.54 -13.84 -15.86
C LYS A 334 -5.54 -12.72 -15.60
N TYR A 335 -4.58 -13.03 -14.74
CA TYR A 335 -3.49 -12.16 -14.35
C TYR A 335 -2.16 -12.89 -14.45
N TYR A 336 -1.08 -12.11 -14.45
CA TYR A 336 0.28 -12.59 -14.45
C TYR A 336 1.09 -11.82 -13.41
N LEU A 337 1.82 -12.54 -12.57
CA LEU A 337 2.82 -11.97 -11.66
C LEU A 337 4.20 -12.11 -12.30
N PHE A 338 4.94 -11.01 -12.40
CA PHE A 338 6.27 -10.93 -12.99
C PHE A 338 7.31 -10.62 -11.92
N ILE A 339 8.48 -11.25 -12.03
CA ILE A 339 9.65 -11.07 -11.17
C ILE A 339 10.88 -10.89 -12.04
N SER A 340 11.34 -9.65 -12.18
CA SER A 340 12.51 -9.25 -12.96
C SER A 340 13.80 -9.86 -12.42
N SER A 341 14.70 -10.30 -13.30
CA SER A 341 16.04 -10.78 -12.92
C SER A 341 16.92 -9.70 -12.28
N LYS A 342 16.59 -8.42 -12.53
CA LYS A 342 17.25 -7.25 -11.91
C LYS A 342 17.08 -7.20 -10.39
N LEU A 343 16.07 -7.89 -9.82
CA LEU A 343 15.82 -7.95 -8.38
C LEU A 343 17.06 -8.40 -7.58
N ASN A 344 17.82 -9.35 -8.12
CA ASN A 344 18.96 -9.96 -7.45
C ASN A 344 20.32 -9.55 -8.04
N ASN A 345 20.38 -8.51 -8.88
CA ASN A 345 21.57 -8.16 -9.68
C ASN A 345 22.17 -9.38 -10.40
N ASN A 346 21.33 -10.34 -10.77
CA ASN A 346 21.80 -11.60 -11.33
C ASN A 346 22.13 -11.41 -12.80
N THR A 347 23.28 -11.89 -13.25
CA THR A 347 23.75 -11.84 -14.65
C THR A 347 23.06 -12.87 -15.55
N SER A 348 21.87 -13.33 -15.16
CA SER A 348 21.08 -14.29 -15.94
C SER A 348 20.73 -13.69 -17.30
N SER A 349 20.79 -14.51 -18.35
CA SER A 349 20.29 -14.15 -19.68
C SER A 349 18.77 -14.02 -19.73
N LEU A 350 18.06 -14.50 -18.69
CA LEU A 350 16.62 -14.36 -18.55
C LEU A 350 16.25 -12.95 -18.10
N LYS A 351 15.15 -12.44 -18.64
CA LYS A 351 14.49 -11.19 -18.20
C LYS A 351 13.89 -11.34 -16.80
N GLY A 352 13.55 -12.56 -16.42
CA GLY A 352 12.99 -12.88 -15.11
C GLY A 352 12.06 -14.08 -15.16
N TYR A 353 11.20 -14.16 -14.16
CA TYR A 353 10.19 -15.20 -14.02
C TYR A 353 8.78 -14.61 -14.14
N ARG A 354 7.82 -15.42 -14.61
CA ARG A 354 6.41 -15.06 -14.61
C ARG A 354 5.52 -16.20 -14.15
N MET A 355 4.32 -15.87 -13.72
CA MET A 355 3.33 -16.84 -13.24
C MET A 355 1.93 -16.37 -13.59
N GLY A 356 1.20 -17.16 -14.38
CA GLY A 356 -0.20 -16.90 -14.67
C GLY A 356 -1.14 -17.45 -13.59
N PHE A 357 -2.23 -16.74 -13.34
CA PHE A 357 -3.30 -17.16 -12.44
C PHE A 357 -4.66 -16.63 -12.89
N GLN A 358 -5.72 -17.38 -12.61
CA GLN A 358 -7.10 -17.05 -12.96
C GLN A 358 -7.97 -16.94 -11.72
N ILE A 359 -8.71 -15.84 -11.67
CA ILE A 359 -9.64 -15.53 -10.58
C ILE A 359 -10.98 -16.18 -10.85
N SER A 360 -11.46 -17.00 -9.93
CA SER A 360 -12.80 -17.56 -9.97
C SER A 360 -13.31 -17.89 -8.57
N ASP A 361 -14.58 -17.58 -8.33
CA ASP A 361 -15.28 -17.92 -7.09
C ASP A 361 -15.77 -19.37 -7.19
N SER A 362 -14.84 -20.32 -7.10
CA SER A 362 -15.19 -21.74 -7.04
C SER A 362 -15.30 -22.17 -5.58
N ILE A 363 -16.43 -21.87 -4.93
CA ILE A 363 -16.88 -22.76 -3.87
C ILE A 363 -17.29 -24.04 -4.58
N ARG A 364 -16.50 -25.11 -4.43
CA ARG A 364 -16.99 -26.46 -4.77
C ARG A 364 -18.20 -26.70 -3.88
N MET A 365 -19.42 -26.59 -4.42
CA MET A 365 -20.56 -27.25 -3.82
C MET A 365 -20.24 -28.74 -3.84
N LYS A 366 -20.03 -29.31 -2.65
CA LYS A 366 -19.82 -30.74 -2.46
C LYS A 366 -21.12 -31.48 -2.71
#